data_AF-A4HC59-F1
#
_entry.id   AF-A4HC59-F1
#
_cell.length_a   1.000
_cell.length_b   1.000
_cell.length_c   1.000
_cell.angle_alpha   90.00
_cell.angle_beta   90.00
_cell.angle_gamma   90.00
#
_symmetry.space_group_name_H-M   'P 1'
#
loop_
_entity.id
_entity.type
_entity.pdbx_description
1 polymer ?
#
loop_
_entity_poly.entity_id
_entity_poly.type
_entity_poly.pdbx_seq_one_letter_code
_entity_poly.pdbx_strand_id
1 'polypeptide(L)'
;MSTHVVTVCSRWVDHEVTSALRQRRGVRVEVNEELQHCDFACGASSVLYCDVQSAGVQRDQAALVLRVQGARQRCGTQPVILMVQMNSIAEVPLETLSWLNLECGVAQQCGLILVWSVNDAVQYLASLAASAVTSLEFSGAARARVGDAPLPMLIEALTQTPQVVTRSDVVRIANRKTCMADVLMSEASEWAGIAGLGHKKATRLQHLFRTPFLSSHQRIDSFVEAAGDSSFATTSKATESNFTQSTGEPNGWATATLPVDTAVTTDGKRRMMKALQRRRDEEDEKGDQ
;
A
#
# COMPACT_ATOMS: atom_id res chain seq x y z
N MET A 1 21.50 1.47 27.81
CA MET A 1 21.37 1.25 26.35
C MET A 1 20.23 0.25 26.13
N SER A 2 19.21 0.62 25.36
CA SER A 2 18.13 -0.30 24.99
C SER A 2 18.69 -1.35 24.02
N THR A 3 18.70 -2.62 24.41
CA THR A 3 19.04 -3.72 23.51
C THR A 3 17.77 -4.18 22.79
N HIS A 4 17.76 -4.08 21.46
CA HIS A 4 16.62 -4.50 20.64
C HIS A 4 16.64 -6.01 20.44
N VAL A 5 15.50 -6.68 20.64
CA VAL A 5 15.42 -8.15 20.52
C VAL A 5 14.81 -8.52 19.18
N VAL A 6 15.47 -9.43 18.47
CA VAL A 6 14.94 -10.11 17.29
C VAL A 6 14.80 -11.58 17.61
N THR A 7 13.57 -12.10 17.54
CA THR A 7 13.30 -13.51 17.74
C THR A 7 13.37 -14.23 16.40
N VAL A 8 14.05 -15.37 16.36
CA VAL A 8 14.30 -16.14 15.13
C VAL A 8 13.73 -17.53 15.29
N CYS A 9 13.04 -18.00 14.25
CA CYS A 9 12.57 -19.39 14.17
C CYS A 9 13.77 -20.35 14.18
N SER A 10 13.65 -21.47 14.89
CA SER A 10 14.74 -22.47 15.02
C SER A 10 15.33 -22.94 13.68
N ARG A 11 14.51 -23.00 12.61
CA ARG A 11 14.96 -23.37 11.26
C ARG A 11 15.90 -22.35 10.58
N TRP A 12 15.96 -21.11 11.11
CA TRP A 12 16.78 -20.01 10.56
C TRP A 12 18.00 -19.68 11.42
N VAL A 13 18.29 -20.48 12.44
CA VAL A 13 19.39 -20.24 13.40
C VAL A 13 20.76 -20.14 12.72
N ASP A 14 20.98 -20.96 11.69
CA ASP A 14 22.24 -21.04 10.94
C ASP A 14 22.23 -20.22 9.64
N HIS A 15 21.16 -19.48 9.37
CA HIS A 15 21.06 -18.66 8.17
C HIS A 15 22.02 -17.46 8.23
N GLU A 16 22.53 -17.04 7.07
CA GLU A 16 23.50 -15.93 6.96
C GLU A 16 22.99 -14.62 7.56
N VAL A 17 21.70 -14.30 7.36
CA VAL A 17 21.03 -13.13 7.95
C VAL A 17 21.07 -13.19 9.48
N THR A 18 20.83 -14.36 10.06
CA THR A 18 20.86 -14.57 11.52
C THR A 18 22.27 -14.43 12.07
N SER A 19 23.27 -15.00 11.37
CA SER A 19 24.68 -14.85 11.70
C SER A 19 25.11 -13.38 11.70
N ALA A 20 24.73 -12.63 10.66
CA ALA A 20 25.02 -11.20 10.55
C ALA A 20 24.29 -10.36 11.62
N LEU A 21 23.04 -10.70 11.98
CA LEU A 21 22.32 -10.07 13.08
C LEU A 21 23.04 -10.23 14.43
N ARG A 22 23.59 -11.42 14.71
CA ARG A 22 24.34 -11.68 15.95
C ARG A 22 25.62 -10.86 16.06
N GLN A 23 26.26 -10.53 14.94
CA GLN A 23 27.47 -9.71 14.91
C GLN A 23 27.18 -8.21 15.11
N ARG A 24 25.92 -7.79 15.01
CA ARG A 24 25.52 -6.39 15.06
C ARG A 24 25.39 -5.89 16.50
N ARG A 25 26.06 -4.78 16.81
CA ARG A 25 25.96 -4.14 18.13
C ARG A 25 24.55 -3.59 18.36
N GLY A 26 24.03 -3.79 19.57
CA GLY A 26 22.73 -3.26 20.00
C GLY A 26 21.52 -4.13 19.63
N VAL A 27 21.74 -5.27 18.96
CA VAL A 27 20.71 -6.28 18.67
C VAL A 27 21.01 -7.55 19.45
N ARG A 28 20.01 -8.09 20.12
CA ARG A 28 20.04 -9.41 20.76
C ARG A 28 19.17 -10.36 19.95
N VAL A 29 19.74 -11.50 19.56
CA VAL A 29 19.03 -12.54 18.82
C VAL A 29 18.57 -13.62 19.79
N GLU A 30 17.27 -13.90 19.82
CA GLU A 30 16.68 -14.99 20.62
C GLU A 30 16.10 -16.05 19.68
N VAL A 31 16.24 -17.32 20.04
CA VAL A 31 15.69 -18.43 19.24
C VAL A 31 14.41 -18.89 19.90
N ASN A 32 13.33 -19.00 19.13
CA ASN A 32 12.05 -19.51 19.62
C ASN A 32 11.57 -20.65 18.71
N GLU A 33 11.42 -21.84 19.30
CA GLU A 33 10.95 -23.05 18.62
C GLU A 33 9.45 -23.02 18.31
N GLU A 34 8.68 -22.26 19.08
CA GLU A 34 7.24 -22.09 18.91
C GLU A 34 6.90 -21.10 17.78
N LEU A 35 7.89 -20.32 17.32
CA LEU A 35 7.75 -19.37 16.21
C LEU A 35 7.72 -20.10 14.86
N GLN A 36 6.65 -20.83 14.58
CA GLN A 36 6.55 -21.65 13.37
C GLN A 36 6.01 -20.88 12.15
N HIS A 37 5.30 -19.77 12.39
CA HIS A 37 4.51 -19.06 11.39
C HIS A 37 5.27 -17.92 10.68
N CYS A 38 6.41 -17.48 11.20
CA CYS A 38 7.30 -16.52 10.55
C CYS A 38 8.77 -16.91 10.77
N ASP A 39 9.70 -16.21 10.12
CA ASP A 39 11.14 -16.51 10.23
C ASP A 39 11.82 -15.64 11.27
N PHE A 40 11.42 -14.36 11.29
CA PHE A 40 11.90 -13.37 12.24
C PHE A 40 10.69 -12.66 12.84
N ALA A 41 10.69 -12.45 14.15
CA ALA A 41 9.77 -11.53 14.82
C ALA A 41 10.58 -10.35 15.37
N CYS A 42 10.20 -9.15 14.93
CA CYS A 42 10.87 -7.89 15.27
C CYS A 42 9.84 -6.94 15.89
N GLY A 43 9.86 -6.82 17.21
CA GLY A 43 8.84 -6.04 17.93
C GLY A 43 7.44 -6.61 17.68
N ALA A 44 6.55 -5.80 17.09
CA ALA A 44 5.18 -6.18 16.76
C ALA A 44 5.02 -6.75 15.33
N SER A 45 6.11 -6.84 14.56
CA SER A 45 6.09 -7.27 13.16
C SER A 45 6.61 -8.70 13.00
N SER A 46 5.92 -9.48 12.17
CA SER A 46 6.35 -10.81 11.74
C SER A 46 6.93 -10.74 10.33
N VAL A 47 8.12 -11.29 10.13
CA VAL A 47 8.84 -11.22 8.85
C VAL A 47 9.08 -12.62 8.30
N LEU A 48 8.69 -12.82 7.05
CA LEU A 48 9.01 -13.98 6.23
C LEU A 48 10.15 -13.60 5.29
N TYR A 49 11.23 -14.37 5.30
CA TYR A 49 12.36 -14.20 4.40
C TYR A 49 12.27 -15.18 3.24
N CYS A 50 12.58 -14.68 2.06
CA CYS A 50 12.57 -15.45 0.82
C CYS A 50 13.70 -14.95 -0.08
N ASP A 51 14.46 -15.88 -0.66
CA ASP A 51 15.41 -15.57 -1.73
C ASP A 51 14.73 -15.84 -3.08
N VAL A 52 14.59 -14.79 -3.89
CA VAL A 52 13.90 -14.84 -5.19
C VAL A 52 14.57 -15.80 -6.18
N GLN A 53 15.88 -16.04 -6.03
CA GLN A 53 16.65 -16.91 -6.91
C GLN A 53 16.81 -18.32 -6.38
N SER A 54 16.40 -18.57 -5.12
CA SER A 54 16.30 -19.94 -4.66
C SER A 54 15.34 -20.70 -5.58
N ALA A 55 15.76 -21.89 -6.03
CA ALA A 55 15.03 -22.70 -7.01
C ALA A 55 13.57 -23.05 -6.60
N GLY A 56 13.18 -22.70 -5.37
CA GLY A 56 11.83 -22.85 -4.82
C GLY A 56 10.85 -21.75 -5.20
N VAL A 57 11.24 -20.51 -5.47
CA VAL A 57 10.24 -19.41 -5.65
C VAL A 57 9.48 -19.52 -6.97
N GLN A 58 10.15 -19.91 -8.05
CA GLN A 58 9.46 -20.16 -9.32
C GLN A 58 8.74 -21.51 -9.36
N ARG A 59 9.28 -22.54 -8.70
CA ARG A 59 8.65 -23.87 -8.66
C ARG A 59 7.52 -23.99 -7.66
N ASP A 60 7.47 -23.11 -6.66
CA ASP A 60 6.54 -23.23 -5.53
C ASP A 60 5.96 -21.88 -5.10
N GLN A 61 5.55 -21.09 -6.10
CA GLN A 61 4.76 -19.87 -5.93
C GLN A 61 3.55 -20.11 -5.02
N ALA A 62 2.89 -21.27 -5.17
CA ALA A 62 1.75 -21.65 -4.35
C ALA A 62 2.12 -21.85 -2.88
N ALA A 63 3.22 -22.52 -2.54
CA ALA A 63 3.63 -22.65 -1.15
C ALA A 63 4.03 -21.32 -0.53
N LEU A 64 4.66 -20.41 -1.29
CA LEU A 64 4.96 -19.07 -0.76
C LEU A 64 3.68 -18.33 -0.38
N VAL A 65 2.67 -18.33 -1.26
CA VAL A 65 1.37 -17.71 -0.98
C VAL A 65 0.69 -18.36 0.23
N LEU A 66 0.65 -19.69 0.30
CA LEU A 66 0.07 -20.41 1.44
C LEU A 66 0.80 -20.11 2.75
N ARG A 67 2.13 -19.95 2.69
CA ARG A 67 2.95 -19.59 3.86
C ARG A 67 2.67 -18.17 4.33
N VAL A 68 2.55 -17.21 3.41
CA VAL A 68 2.18 -15.83 3.74
C VAL A 68 0.76 -15.77 4.31
N GLN A 69 -0.18 -16.48 3.68
CA GLN A 69 -1.57 -16.58 4.14
C GLN A 69 -1.64 -17.18 5.56
N GLY A 70 -0.92 -18.27 5.81
CA GLY A 70 -0.86 -18.92 7.12
C GLY A 70 -0.24 -18.03 8.19
N ALA A 71 0.79 -17.25 7.85
CA ALA A 71 1.35 -16.24 8.75
C ALA A 71 0.32 -15.15 9.06
N ARG A 72 -0.36 -14.62 8.04
CA ARG A 72 -1.38 -13.57 8.19
C ARG A 72 -2.53 -14.00 9.10
N GLN A 73 -3.03 -15.22 8.92
CA GLN A 73 -4.11 -15.76 9.76
C GLN A 73 -3.72 -15.87 11.23
N ARG A 74 -2.46 -16.17 11.54
CA ARG A 74 -1.96 -16.34 12.91
C ARG A 74 -1.56 -15.03 13.58
N CYS A 75 -1.10 -14.06 12.80
CA CYS A 75 -0.65 -12.76 13.29
C CYS A 75 -1.80 -11.78 13.60
N GLY A 76 -3.03 -12.05 13.14
CA GLY A 76 -4.19 -11.20 13.41
C GLY A 76 -4.00 -9.77 12.90
N THR A 77 -3.95 -8.80 13.82
CA THR A 77 -3.73 -7.38 13.47
C THR A 77 -2.26 -7.01 13.32
N GLN A 78 -1.33 -7.89 13.68
CA GLN A 78 0.10 -7.60 13.58
C GLN A 78 0.55 -7.53 12.10
N PRO A 79 1.44 -6.59 11.75
CA PRO A 79 2.02 -6.51 10.42
C PRO A 79 2.77 -7.79 10.06
N VAL A 80 2.45 -8.35 8.89
CA VAL A 80 3.23 -9.42 8.27
C VAL A 80 3.99 -8.83 7.08
N ILE A 81 5.30 -9.05 7.04
CA ILE A 81 6.19 -8.52 6.02
C ILE A 81 6.85 -9.69 5.29
N LEU A 82 6.69 -9.75 3.97
CA LEU A 82 7.47 -10.59 3.09
C LEU A 82 8.72 -9.83 2.64
N MET A 83 9.88 -10.27 3.11
CA MET A 83 11.18 -9.78 2.70
C MET A 83 11.75 -10.67 1.60
N VAL A 84 11.97 -10.09 0.43
CA VAL A 84 12.47 -10.78 -0.75
C VAL A 84 13.88 -10.29 -1.06
N GLN A 85 14.86 -11.20 -0.93
CA GLN A 85 16.22 -10.93 -1.36
C GLN A 85 16.31 -10.97 -2.88
N MET A 86 16.72 -9.83 -3.44
CA MET A 86 17.00 -9.60 -4.84
C MET A 86 18.51 -9.75 -5.04
N ASN A 87 18.94 -10.83 -5.68
CA ASN A 87 20.36 -10.97 -5.99
C ASN A 87 20.74 -10.05 -7.16
N SER A 88 21.83 -9.30 -7.02
CA SER A 88 22.29 -8.31 -8.00
C SER A 88 22.79 -8.90 -9.33
N ILE A 89 22.93 -10.22 -9.42
CA ILE A 89 23.63 -10.88 -10.53
C ILE A 89 22.69 -11.21 -11.70
N ALA A 90 21.39 -11.39 -11.46
CA ALA A 90 20.42 -11.64 -12.53
C ALA A 90 19.18 -10.79 -12.37
N GLU A 91 18.72 -10.21 -13.49
CA GLU A 91 17.48 -9.44 -13.54
C GLU A 91 16.29 -10.35 -13.20
N VAL A 92 15.48 -9.92 -12.24
CA VAL A 92 14.24 -10.60 -11.89
C VAL A 92 13.17 -10.20 -12.89
N PRO A 93 12.47 -11.15 -13.54
CA PRO A 93 11.43 -10.83 -14.51
C PRO A 93 10.31 -9.97 -13.92
N LEU A 94 9.78 -9.03 -14.71
CA LEU A 94 8.70 -8.15 -14.29
C LEU A 94 7.45 -8.94 -13.86
N GLU A 95 7.20 -10.08 -14.50
CA GLU A 95 6.10 -11.00 -14.18
C GLU A 95 6.23 -11.54 -12.76
N THR A 96 7.45 -11.83 -12.30
CA THR A 96 7.69 -12.32 -10.93
C THR A 96 7.44 -11.22 -9.91
N LEU A 97 7.88 -10.00 -10.19
CA LEU A 97 7.63 -8.84 -9.33
C LEU A 97 6.16 -8.47 -9.26
N SER A 98 5.47 -8.48 -10.40
CA SER A 98 4.04 -8.26 -10.48
C SER A 98 3.27 -9.31 -9.69
N TRP A 99 3.64 -10.58 -9.86
CA TRP A 99 3.07 -11.69 -9.10
C TRP A 99 3.29 -11.55 -7.59
N LEU A 100 4.51 -11.27 -7.14
CA LEU A 100 4.81 -11.04 -5.70
C LEU A 100 3.96 -9.91 -5.13
N ASN A 101 3.85 -8.80 -5.85
CA ASN A 101 3.08 -7.65 -5.41
C ASN A 101 1.57 -7.97 -5.33
N LEU A 102 1.01 -8.62 -6.34
CA LEU A 102 -0.43 -8.89 -6.41
C LEU A 102 -0.84 -10.02 -5.47
N GLU A 103 -0.15 -11.17 -5.52
CA GLU A 103 -0.56 -12.38 -4.82
C GLU A 103 -0.09 -12.44 -3.37
N CYS A 104 1.10 -11.90 -3.07
CA CYS A 104 1.59 -11.82 -1.69
C CYS A 104 1.20 -10.48 -1.05
N GLY A 105 1.61 -9.36 -1.66
CA GLY A 105 1.38 -8.02 -1.11
C GLY A 105 -0.10 -7.64 -0.97
N VAL A 106 -0.79 -7.52 -2.10
CA VAL A 106 -2.18 -7.02 -2.16
C VAL A 106 -3.17 -8.06 -1.64
N ALA A 107 -3.16 -9.28 -2.18
CA ALA A 107 -4.16 -10.30 -1.85
C ALA A 107 -4.06 -10.77 -0.38
N GLN A 108 -2.84 -10.88 0.18
CA GLN A 108 -2.67 -11.28 1.59
C GLN A 108 -2.55 -10.09 2.56
N GLN A 109 -2.63 -8.85 2.06
CA GLN A 109 -2.44 -7.63 2.84
C GLN A 109 -1.12 -7.64 3.64
N CYS A 110 -0.03 -8.10 3.02
CA CYS A 110 1.29 -8.11 3.64
C CYS A 110 2.16 -6.97 3.13
N GLY A 111 3.07 -6.48 3.97
CA GLY A 111 4.14 -5.60 3.52
C GLY A 111 5.10 -6.37 2.62
N LEU A 112 5.41 -5.85 1.43
CA LEU A 112 6.44 -6.42 0.58
C LEU A 112 7.67 -5.52 0.62
N ILE A 113 8.82 -6.08 1.00
CA ILE A 113 10.10 -5.37 0.94
C ILE A 113 11.11 -6.15 0.11
N LEU A 114 11.72 -5.45 -0.83
CA LEU A 114 12.82 -5.97 -1.63
C LEU A 114 14.13 -5.53 -0.97
N VAL A 115 15.09 -6.46 -0.83
CA VAL A 115 16.41 -6.20 -0.26
C VAL A 115 17.49 -6.68 -1.21
N TRP A 116 18.54 -5.90 -1.42
CA TRP A 116 19.57 -6.22 -2.42
C TRP A 116 20.81 -6.89 -1.82
N SER A 117 20.90 -6.91 -0.49
CA SER A 117 21.98 -7.56 0.23
C SER A 117 21.51 -8.06 1.59
N VAL A 118 22.27 -9.01 2.15
CA VAL A 118 22.08 -9.48 3.53
C VAL A 118 22.21 -8.32 4.52
N ASN A 119 23.10 -7.35 4.25
CA ASN A 119 23.26 -6.18 5.10
C ASN A 119 22.00 -5.30 5.13
N ASP A 120 21.30 -5.16 4.00
CA ASP A 120 20.04 -4.42 3.94
C ASP A 120 18.94 -5.13 4.75
N ALA A 121 18.87 -6.45 4.63
CA ALA A 121 17.96 -7.28 5.43
C ALA A 121 18.21 -7.10 6.93
N VAL A 122 19.48 -7.23 7.35
CA VAL A 122 19.91 -7.05 8.74
C VAL A 122 19.61 -5.63 9.25
N GLN A 123 19.88 -4.62 8.44
CA GLN A 123 19.58 -3.21 8.76
C GLN A 123 18.09 -3.00 8.97
N TYR A 124 17.27 -3.55 8.10
CA TYR A 124 15.82 -3.42 8.18
C TYR A 124 15.26 -4.12 9.41
N LEU A 125 15.64 -5.39 9.65
CA LEU A 125 15.21 -6.16 10.82
C LEU A 125 15.62 -5.48 12.13
N ALA A 126 16.86 -4.96 12.22
CA ALA A 126 17.31 -4.20 13.37
C ALA A 126 16.50 -2.91 13.58
N SER A 127 16.14 -2.22 12.49
CA SER A 127 15.34 -1.01 12.55
C SER A 127 13.89 -1.29 12.96
N LEU A 128 13.31 -2.42 12.51
CA LEU A 128 12.01 -2.89 12.96
C LEU A 128 12.01 -3.26 14.45
N ALA A 129 13.06 -3.92 14.94
CA ALA A 129 13.18 -4.23 16.36
C ALA A 129 13.40 -2.96 17.21
N ALA A 130 13.97 -1.91 16.62
CA ALA A 130 14.16 -0.62 17.27
C ALA A 130 12.91 0.27 17.28
N SER A 131 12.06 0.12 16.28
CA SER A 131 10.88 0.94 16.10
C SER A 131 9.64 0.15 16.54
N ALA A 132 8.85 0.69 17.46
CA ALA A 132 7.57 0.10 17.86
C ALA A 132 6.50 0.28 16.77
N VAL A 133 6.82 -0.01 15.49
CA VAL A 133 5.87 0.07 14.38
C VAL A 133 4.86 -1.04 14.54
N THR A 134 3.74 -0.71 15.16
CA THR A 134 2.59 -1.59 15.33
C THR A 134 1.66 -1.59 14.11
N SER A 135 1.87 -0.67 13.16
CA SER A 135 1.07 -0.54 11.95
C SER A 135 1.92 -0.05 10.79
N LEU A 136 2.01 -0.85 9.72
CA LEU A 136 2.46 -0.41 8.39
C LEU A 136 1.28 0.25 7.68
N GLU A 137 0.66 1.23 8.34
CA GLU A 137 -0.21 2.14 7.63
C GLU A 137 0.68 2.91 6.65
N PHE A 138 0.28 2.89 5.37
CA PHE A 138 0.80 3.79 4.34
C PHE A 138 0.37 5.22 4.71
N SER A 139 0.86 5.71 5.85
CA SER A 139 0.73 7.08 6.27
C SER A 139 1.68 7.83 5.36
N GLY A 140 1.12 8.39 4.28
CA GLY A 140 1.82 9.38 3.47
C GLY A 140 2.47 10.34 4.45
N ALA A 141 3.81 10.34 4.47
CA ALA A 141 4.63 10.89 5.54
C ALA A 141 3.93 12.11 6.15
N ALA A 142 3.51 11.99 7.41
CA ALA A 142 2.89 13.10 8.14
C ALA A 142 3.91 14.24 8.15
N ARG A 143 3.84 15.09 7.13
CA ARG A 143 4.63 16.30 7.04
C ARG A 143 4.30 17.09 8.27
N ALA A 144 5.34 17.61 8.91
CA ALA A 144 5.19 18.53 10.03
C ALA A 144 4.06 19.49 9.69
N ARG A 145 3.01 19.51 10.51
CA ARG A 145 1.96 20.54 10.41
C ARG A 145 2.69 21.85 10.64
N VAL A 146 3.15 22.49 9.57
CA VAL A 146 3.74 23.82 9.61
C VAL A 146 2.57 24.71 9.99
N GLY A 147 2.47 24.97 11.29
CA GLY A 147 1.34 25.60 11.94
C GLY A 147 0.96 26.93 11.30
N ASP A 148 -0.34 27.19 11.30
CA ASP A 148 -1.06 28.48 11.26
C ASP A 148 -0.68 29.54 10.24
N ALA A 149 0.31 29.31 9.37
CA ALA A 149 0.66 30.21 8.30
C ALA A 149 -0.15 29.85 7.04
N PRO A 150 -0.95 30.78 6.48
CA PRO A 150 -1.79 30.48 5.31
C PRO A 150 -0.96 30.18 4.05
N LEU A 151 0.23 30.78 3.91
CA LEU A 151 1.06 30.63 2.71
C LEU A 151 1.61 29.21 2.49
N PRO A 152 2.19 28.51 3.49
CA PRO A 152 2.55 27.09 3.35
C PRO A 152 1.40 26.19 2.90
N MET A 153 0.20 26.38 3.46
CA MET A 153 -1.00 25.63 3.06
C MET A 153 -1.40 25.92 1.62
N LEU A 154 -1.33 27.18 1.19
CA LEU A 154 -1.57 27.58 -0.20
C LEU A 154 -0.55 26.96 -1.15
N ILE A 155 0.72 26.92 -0.76
CA ILE A 155 1.78 26.28 -1.56
C ILE A 155 1.46 24.80 -1.72
N GLU A 156 1.15 24.09 -0.64
CA GLU A 156 0.81 22.67 -0.71
C GLU A 156 -0.41 22.39 -1.58
N ALA A 157 -1.49 23.16 -1.44
CA ALA A 157 -2.72 22.97 -2.20
C ALA A 157 -2.53 23.27 -3.70
N LEU A 158 -1.91 24.40 -4.04
CA LEU A 158 -1.80 24.85 -5.42
C LEU A 158 -0.67 24.14 -6.19
N THR A 159 0.33 23.60 -5.51
CA THR A 159 1.44 22.86 -6.16
C THR A 159 1.18 21.36 -6.30
N GLN A 160 -0.04 20.86 -6.07
CA GLN A 160 -0.41 19.47 -6.38
C GLN A 160 -0.28 19.14 -7.87
N THR A 161 -0.31 20.16 -8.74
CA THR A 161 0.03 20.05 -10.16
C THR A 161 1.24 20.93 -10.48
N PRO A 162 2.46 20.52 -10.08
CA PRO A 162 3.66 21.35 -10.20
C PRO A 162 3.99 21.75 -11.65
N GLN A 163 3.52 20.96 -12.62
CA GLN A 163 3.59 21.23 -14.06
C GLN A 163 2.73 22.44 -14.50
N VAL A 164 1.79 22.88 -13.67
CA VAL A 164 0.94 24.06 -13.91
C VAL A 164 1.28 25.20 -12.94
N VAL A 165 1.59 24.92 -11.68
CA VAL A 165 1.87 25.94 -10.66
C VAL A 165 3.11 25.58 -9.85
N THR A 166 4.10 26.45 -9.86
CA THR A 166 5.29 26.31 -9.00
C THR A 166 5.10 27.05 -7.69
N ARG A 167 5.91 26.73 -6.68
CA ARG A 167 5.96 27.48 -5.41
C ARG A 167 6.15 28.99 -5.62
N SER A 168 6.98 29.37 -6.60
CA SER A 168 7.23 30.79 -6.92
C SER A 168 6.00 31.50 -7.44
N ASP A 169 5.15 30.79 -8.20
CA ASP A 169 3.90 31.33 -8.68
C ASP A 169 2.93 31.52 -7.52
N VAL A 170 2.80 30.55 -6.63
CA VAL A 170 1.91 30.67 -5.45
C VAL A 170 2.25 31.90 -4.62
N VAL A 171 3.54 32.18 -4.41
CA VAL A 171 3.97 33.41 -3.69
C VAL A 171 3.54 34.67 -4.45
N ARG A 172 3.70 34.71 -5.77
CA ARG A 172 3.26 35.86 -6.59
C ARG A 172 1.74 36.01 -6.60
N ILE A 173 1.01 34.91 -6.63
CA ILE A 173 -0.46 34.87 -6.55
C ILE A 173 -0.91 35.42 -5.19
N ALA A 174 -0.33 34.94 -4.10
CA ALA A 174 -0.64 35.39 -2.74
C ALA A 174 -0.34 36.88 -2.53
N ASN A 175 0.68 37.42 -3.21
CA ASN A 175 0.98 38.86 -3.18
C ASN A 175 0.03 39.70 -4.05
N ARG A 176 -0.67 39.10 -5.01
CA ARG A 176 -1.53 39.81 -5.97
C ARG A 176 -3.02 39.68 -5.68
N LYS A 177 -3.43 38.56 -5.06
CA LYS A 177 -4.82 38.24 -4.74
C LYS A 177 -4.96 38.18 -3.22
N THR A 178 -5.96 38.88 -2.68
CA THR A 178 -6.15 39.05 -1.23
C THR A 178 -6.81 37.83 -0.59
N CYS A 179 -7.55 37.03 -1.36
CA CYS A 179 -8.17 35.81 -0.86
C CYS A 179 -8.19 34.66 -1.90
N MET A 180 -8.46 33.45 -1.42
CA MET A 180 -8.58 32.25 -2.26
C MET A 180 -9.81 32.31 -3.17
N ALA A 181 -10.90 32.95 -2.75
CA ALA A 181 -12.07 33.10 -3.61
C ALA A 181 -11.71 33.89 -4.89
N ASP A 182 -10.91 34.94 -4.77
CA ASP A 182 -10.43 35.70 -5.93
C ASP A 182 -9.57 34.83 -6.83
N VAL A 183 -8.69 33.99 -6.26
CA VAL A 183 -7.88 33.03 -7.01
C VAL A 183 -8.80 32.11 -7.82
N LEU A 184 -9.75 31.41 -7.18
CA LEU A 184 -10.61 30.43 -7.85
C LEU A 184 -11.51 31.07 -8.92
N MET A 185 -11.93 32.32 -8.73
CA MET A 185 -12.83 33.02 -9.65
C MET A 185 -12.10 33.82 -10.74
N SER A 186 -10.79 34.02 -10.64
CA SER A 186 -10.00 34.81 -11.60
C SER A 186 -10.08 34.30 -13.03
N GLU A 187 -10.18 35.22 -13.99
CA GLU A 187 -10.12 34.90 -15.42
C GLU A 187 -8.68 34.76 -15.92
N ALA A 188 -8.48 34.07 -17.05
CA ALA A 188 -7.14 33.92 -17.65
C ALA A 188 -6.46 35.26 -17.97
N SER A 189 -7.21 36.32 -18.26
CA SER A 189 -6.68 37.67 -18.46
C SER A 189 -6.04 38.24 -17.20
N GLU A 190 -6.66 38.04 -16.04
CA GLU A 190 -6.14 38.50 -14.74
C GLU A 190 -4.90 37.71 -14.32
N TRP A 191 -4.90 36.41 -14.60
CA TRP A 191 -3.74 35.54 -14.37
C TRP A 191 -2.56 35.92 -15.25
N ALA A 192 -2.81 36.25 -16.52
CA ALA A 192 -1.78 36.71 -17.47
C ALA A 192 -1.07 37.99 -17.01
N GLY A 193 -1.70 38.80 -16.17
CA GLY A 193 -1.12 39.99 -15.56
C GLY A 193 -0.13 39.72 -14.42
N ILE A 194 0.04 38.47 -13.99
CA ILE A 194 1.01 38.10 -12.95
C ILE A 194 2.32 37.66 -13.60
N ALA A 195 3.44 38.25 -13.17
CA ALA A 195 4.76 37.91 -13.68
C ALA A 195 5.05 36.40 -13.58
N GLY A 196 5.38 35.77 -14.72
CA GLY A 196 5.64 34.33 -14.81
C GLY A 196 4.41 33.44 -15.05
N LEU A 197 3.20 34.01 -15.07
CA LEU A 197 1.96 33.33 -15.43
C LEU A 197 1.48 33.77 -16.82
N GLY A 198 2.27 33.54 -17.86
CA GLY A 198 1.90 33.91 -19.23
C GLY A 198 0.60 33.24 -19.71
N HIS A 199 0.04 33.74 -20.83
CA HIS A 199 -1.29 33.35 -21.34
C HIS A 199 -1.58 31.84 -21.34
N LYS A 200 -0.64 31.01 -21.83
CA LYS A 200 -0.81 29.54 -21.83
C LYS A 200 -1.03 28.94 -20.44
N LYS A 201 -0.29 29.43 -19.45
CA LYS A 201 -0.35 28.95 -18.06
C LYS A 201 -1.59 29.48 -17.35
N ALA A 202 -1.95 30.74 -17.62
CA ALA A 202 -3.18 31.36 -17.17
C ALA A 202 -4.44 30.61 -17.65
N THR A 203 -4.51 30.26 -18.95
CA THR A 203 -5.63 29.49 -19.51
C THR A 203 -5.72 28.09 -18.89
N ARG A 204 -4.58 27.42 -18.66
CA ARG A 204 -4.54 26.12 -17.98
C ARG A 204 -5.01 26.20 -16.53
N LEU A 205 -4.62 27.24 -15.80
CA LEU A 205 -5.07 27.50 -14.43
C LEU A 205 -6.57 27.73 -14.35
N GLN A 206 -7.10 28.59 -15.22
CA GLN A 206 -8.54 28.84 -15.29
C GLN A 206 -9.32 27.56 -15.62
N HIS A 207 -8.81 26.76 -16.55
CA HIS A 207 -9.41 25.47 -16.87
C HIS A 207 -9.38 24.54 -15.64
N LEU A 208 -8.23 24.38 -14.98
CA LEU A 208 -8.09 23.53 -13.80
C LEU A 208 -9.10 23.85 -12.69
N PHE A 209 -9.38 25.14 -12.42
CA PHE A 209 -10.35 25.52 -11.40
C PHE A 209 -11.82 25.43 -11.84
N ARG A 210 -12.09 25.46 -13.15
CA ARG A 210 -13.45 25.50 -13.70
C ARG A 210 -13.89 24.22 -14.40
N THR A 211 -12.99 23.25 -14.60
CA THR A 211 -13.35 21.97 -15.19
C THR A 211 -14.29 21.23 -14.25
N PRO A 212 -15.52 20.93 -14.69
CA PRO A 212 -16.44 20.15 -13.88
C PRO A 212 -15.85 18.75 -13.64
N PHE A 213 -16.01 18.23 -12.43
CA PHE A 213 -15.78 16.81 -12.19
C PHE A 213 -16.77 16.03 -13.06
N LEU A 214 -16.27 15.32 -14.07
CA LEU A 214 -17.11 14.45 -14.87
C LEU A 214 -17.64 13.35 -13.94
N SER A 215 -18.95 13.30 -13.78
CA SER A 215 -19.66 12.27 -13.03
C SER A 215 -19.69 10.95 -13.81
N SER A 216 -18.52 10.42 -14.18
CA SER A 216 -18.38 8.98 -14.45
C SER A 216 -18.22 8.29 -13.10
N HIS A 217 -19.34 8.09 -12.40
CA HIS A 217 -19.42 7.22 -11.25
C HIS A 217 -19.15 5.77 -11.67
N GLN A 218 -17.90 5.42 -11.95
CA GLN A 218 -17.43 4.07 -11.65
C GLN A 218 -17.16 4.07 -10.15
N ARG A 219 -18.20 3.76 -9.37
CA ARG A 219 -18.02 3.40 -7.96
C ARG A 219 -17.14 2.14 -7.94
N ILE A 220 -16.30 1.99 -6.93
CA ILE A 220 -15.47 0.78 -6.76
C ILE A 220 -16.33 -0.50 -6.77
N ASP A 221 -17.61 -0.38 -6.38
CA ASP A 221 -18.65 -1.41 -6.49
C ASP A 221 -18.88 -1.93 -7.92
N SER A 222 -18.52 -1.17 -8.97
CA SER A 222 -18.64 -1.61 -10.37
C SER A 222 -17.61 -2.67 -10.78
N PHE A 223 -16.59 -2.92 -9.94
CA PHE A 223 -15.59 -3.98 -10.13
C PHE A 223 -15.83 -5.18 -9.23
N VAL A 224 -16.80 -5.09 -8.31
CA VAL A 224 -17.32 -6.25 -7.58
C VAL A 224 -18.45 -6.81 -8.44
N GLU A 225 -18.21 -7.93 -9.13
CA GLU A 225 -19.31 -8.67 -9.76
C GLU A 225 -20.40 -8.85 -8.69
N ALA A 226 -21.61 -8.38 -8.99
CA ALA A 226 -22.78 -8.67 -8.20
C ALA A 226 -22.91 -10.20 -8.14
N ALA A 227 -22.41 -10.80 -7.06
CA ALA A 227 -22.76 -12.15 -6.69
C ALA A 227 -24.27 -12.13 -6.48
N GLY A 228 -24.97 -12.69 -7.46
CA GLY A 228 -26.42 -12.71 -7.52
C GLY A 228 -27.02 -13.27 -6.24
N ASP A 229 -28.06 -12.57 -5.80
CA ASP A 229 -29.25 -13.10 -5.16
C ASP A 229 -29.04 -13.99 -3.92
N SER A 230 -28.86 -13.35 -2.77
CA SER A 230 -29.57 -13.83 -1.58
C SER A 230 -30.34 -12.67 -0.93
N SER A 231 -31.65 -12.90 -0.87
CA SER A 231 -32.69 -12.02 -0.40
C SER A 231 -32.50 -11.60 1.06
N PHE A 232 -32.27 -10.31 1.30
CA PHE A 232 -32.92 -9.62 2.41
C PHE A 232 -33.12 -8.14 2.05
N ALA A 233 -34.26 -7.86 1.42
CA ALA A 233 -34.64 -6.50 1.13
C ALA A 233 -35.07 -5.77 2.42
N THR A 234 -34.51 -4.57 2.59
CA THR A 234 -35.13 -3.38 3.21
C THR A 234 -35.31 -3.37 4.73
N THR A 235 -34.56 -2.50 5.42
CA THR A 235 -35.06 -1.19 5.87
C THR A 235 -34.01 -0.49 6.74
N SER A 236 -33.60 0.71 6.35
CA SER A 236 -33.05 1.69 7.29
C SER A 236 -33.57 3.06 6.88
N LYS A 237 -34.76 3.36 7.37
CA LYS A 237 -35.21 4.74 7.53
C LYS A 237 -34.46 5.33 8.72
N ALA A 238 -33.93 6.52 8.51
CA ALA A 238 -33.39 7.38 9.55
C ALA A 238 -34.50 7.78 10.54
N THR A 239 -34.27 7.61 11.85
CA THR A 239 -34.58 8.63 12.87
C THR A 239 -33.90 8.32 14.21
N GLU A 240 -33.14 9.33 14.65
CA GLU A 240 -32.89 9.88 15.99
C GLU A 240 -33.28 9.12 17.29
N SER A 241 -32.30 9.15 18.22
CA SER A 241 -32.39 9.28 19.69
C SER A 241 -33.28 8.33 20.51
N ASN A 242 -32.67 7.52 21.40
CA ASN A 242 -32.61 7.84 22.84
C ASN A 242 -31.87 6.78 23.68
N PHE A 243 -31.25 7.30 24.72
CA PHE A 243 -30.66 6.67 25.90
C PHE A 243 -31.60 5.66 26.59
N THR A 244 -31.18 4.43 26.90
CA THR A 244 -31.22 3.83 28.28
C THR A 244 -30.43 2.50 28.37
N GLN A 245 -29.83 2.32 29.54
CA GLN A 245 -29.10 1.17 30.12
C GLN A 245 -29.87 -0.16 30.18
N SER A 246 -29.18 -1.32 30.07
CA SER A 246 -29.24 -2.46 31.02
C SER A 246 -28.74 -3.80 30.42
N THR A 247 -27.63 -4.29 31.00
CA THR A 247 -27.35 -5.64 31.56
C THR A 247 -27.73 -6.95 30.82
N GLY A 248 -26.72 -7.83 30.61
CA GLY A 248 -26.88 -9.30 30.62
C GLY A 248 -26.11 -10.10 29.55
N GLU A 249 -24.94 -10.66 29.89
CA GLU A 249 -24.39 -11.93 29.34
C GLU A 249 -25.15 -13.15 29.96
N PRO A 250 -24.96 -14.46 29.59
CA PRO A 250 -23.88 -15.10 28.81
C PRO A 250 -24.24 -16.30 27.87
N ASN A 251 -23.18 -16.79 27.16
CA ASN A 251 -22.85 -18.18 26.75
C ASN A 251 -23.54 -18.92 25.58
N GLY A 252 -22.70 -19.56 24.74
CA GLY A 252 -23.01 -20.84 24.06
C GLY A 252 -22.32 -21.09 22.70
N TRP A 253 -21.30 -21.95 22.67
CA TRP A 253 -20.59 -22.47 21.49
C TRP A 253 -21.48 -23.18 20.44
N ALA A 254 -21.08 -23.12 19.16
CA ALA A 254 -21.04 -24.30 18.27
C ALA A 254 -20.21 -24.04 16.99
N THR A 255 -19.36 -25.03 16.69
CA THR A 255 -18.46 -25.20 15.55
C THR A 255 -19.23 -25.54 14.27
N ALA A 256 -18.90 -24.92 13.13
CA ALA A 256 -19.26 -25.44 11.81
C ALA A 256 -18.13 -25.15 10.80
N THR A 257 -17.37 -26.20 10.48
CA THR A 257 -16.46 -26.28 9.33
C THR A 257 -17.29 -26.33 8.04
N LEU A 258 -17.04 -25.38 7.12
CA LEU A 258 -17.52 -25.44 5.74
C LEU A 258 -16.32 -25.46 4.77
N PRO A 259 -16.36 -26.27 3.70
CA PRO A 259 -15.31 -26.35 2.71
C PRO A 259 -15.38 -25.13 1.79
N VAL A 260 -14.26 -24.47 1.55
CA VAL A 260 -14.17 -23.33 0.62
C VAL A 260 -13.66 -23.83 -0.72
N ASP A 261 -14.53 -23.76 -1.72
CA ASP A 261 -14.26 -24.09 -3.13
C ASP A 261 -13.18 -23.18 -3.73
N THR A 262 -12.07 -23.78 -4.15
CA THR A 262 -10.91 -23.13 -4.81
C THR A 262 -11.13 -22.82 -6.30
N ALA A 263 -12.36 -22.75 -6.79
CA ALA A 263 -12.64 -22.64 -8.24
C ALA A 263 -12.63 -21.19 -8.79
N VAL A 264 -12.67 -20.16 -7.94
CA VAL A 264 -13.03 -18.78 -8.36
C VAL A 264 -11.86 -17.97 -8.96
N THR A 265 -10.60 -18.37 -8.77
CA THR A 265 -9.43 -17.57 -9.21
C THR A 265 -9.03 -17.76 -10.68
N THR A 266 -9.54 -18.79 -11.35
CA THR A 266 -9.09 -19.13 -12.72
C THR A 266 -9.75 -18.27 -13.81
N ASP A 267 -10.97 -17.79 -13.59
CA ASP A 267 -11.71 -17.05 -14.62
C ASP A 267 -11.26 -15.58 -14.73
N GLY A 268 -10.93 -14.93 -13.59
CA GLY A 268 -10.36 -13.59 -13.58
C GLY A 268 -9.02 -13.51 -14.31
N LYS A 269 -8.14 -14.49 -14.09
CA LYS A 269 -6.86 -14.63 -14.80
C LYS A 269 -7.06 -14.80 -16.30
N ARG A 270 -8.05 -15.59 -16.72
CA ARG A 270 -8.38 -15.83 -18.14
C ARG A 270 -8.89 -14.56 -18.82
N ARG A 271 -9.74 -13.78 -18.15
CA ARG A 271 -10.29 -12.52 -18.70
C ARG A 271 -9.21 -11.45 -18.85
N MET A 272 -8.32 -11.33 -17.85
CA MET A 272 -7.20 -10.39 -17.89
C MET A 272 -6.21 -10.70 -19.03
N MET A 273 -5.83 -11.97 -19.20
CA MET A 273 -4.93 -12.38 -20.29
C MET A 273 -5.54 -12.12 -21.67
N LYS A 274 -6.85 -12.33 -21.84
CA LYS A 274 -7.54 -11.98 -23.09
C LYS A 274 -7.58 -10.47 -23.36
N ALA A 275 -7.72 -9.65 -22.31
CA ALA A 275 -7.71 -8.19 -22.46
C ALA A 275 -6.31 -7.65 -22.83
N LEU A 276 -5.26 -8.23 -22.26
CA LEU A 276 -3.87 -7.89 -22.60
C LEU A 276 -3.52 -8.31 -24.03
N GLN A 277 -3.98 -9.49 -24.46
CA GLN A 277 -3.77 -9.95 -25.84
C GLN A 277 -4.44 -9.00 -26.85
N ARG A 278 -5.70 -8.61 -26.61
CA ARG A 278 -6.41 -7.66 -27.49
C ARG A 278 -5.72 -6.31 -27.60
N ARG A 279 -5.18 -5.78 -26.50
CA ARG A 279 -4.44 -4.50 -26.56
C ARG A 279 -3.17 -4.60 -27.39
N ARG A 280 -2.47 -5.74 -27.32
CA ARG A 280 -1.28 -5.98 -28.13
C ARG A 280 -1.62 -6.06 -29.61
N ASP A 281 -2.68 -6.82 -29.94
CA ASP A 281 -3.14 -6.96 -31.33
C ASP A 281 -3.62 -5.60 -31.90
N GLU A 282 -4.27 -4.75 -31.09
CA GLU A 282 -4.66 -3.37 -31.46
C GLU A 282 -3.47 -2.39 -31.61
N GLU A 283 -2.36 -2.63 -30.91
CA GLU A 283 -1.13 -1.85 -31.05
C GLU A 283 -0.36 -2.24 -32.31
N ASP A 284 -0.33 -3.54 -32.65
CA ASP A 284 0.28 -4.06 -33.88
C ASP A 284 -0.49 -3.60 -35.14
N GLU A 285 -1.83 -3.54 -35.08
CA GLU A 285 -2.66 -3.01 -36.19
C GLU A 285 -2.50 -1.49 -36.42
N LYS A 286 -2.03 -0.74 -35.41
CA LYS A 286 -1.79 0.71 -35.51
C LYS A 286 -0.33 1.07 -35.80
N GLY A 287 0.58 0.11 -35.73
CA GLY A 287 2.01 0.28 -36.02
C GLY A 287 2.38 0.21 -37.50
N ASP A 288 1.47 -0.26 -38.35
CA ASP A 288 1.69 -0.48 -39.80
C ASP A 288 0.99 0.58 -40.71
N GLN A 289 0.78 1.81 -40.21
CA GLN A 289 0.38 2.97 -41.03
C GLN A 289 1.43 4.08 -41.05
#